data_AF-A0A0G0XUZ1-F1
#
_entry.id   AF-A0A0G0XUZ1-F1
#
_cell.length_a   1.000
_cell.length_b   1.000
_cell.length_c   1.000
_cell.angle_alpha   90.00
_cell.angle_beta   90.00
_cell.angle_gamma   90.00
#
_symmetry.space_group_name_H-M   'P 1'
#
loop_
_entity.id
_entity.type
_entity.pdbx_description
1 polymer ?
#
loop_
_entity_poly.entity_id
_entity_poly.type
_entity_poly.pdbx_seq_one_letter_code
_entity_poly.pdbx_strand_id
1 'polypeptide(L)'
;MIGAFIQKLKLIFADGNLRKRIFFVLGALAVFRILASIPIPSVDKLQLASFLESHQYLGLMNMFSGGGLSNLSIVMLGVSPYITASIIMQLMSIMSPTIKALHTEEGEIGRQKFTQYSRMLTIPLAFVQAFGFLMLLSRQGIVGDLTMFSFIVNVMVVAAGSILLMWVGELISEFGIGNGVSLIIFAGIVASLPTTIGQVLFNFDMAQIPTYIAFIIVAVLVTAVVVIITEAERPVPVSYAKQVRGGKSYGGVSTYLPLRVNQAGVIPIIFALSIILFPQMILSFFQGSETASVADMASTILTYFTNPWIYAGVYFVLVFFFTYFYTAVTFDPQSISTNLQKSGAFIPGVRPGAATAEYLGNIITRITLVGALFLGLIAVLPLAMQGITNNGAFAIGGTALLIAVSVVLDIVRKVDAQISIREY
;
A
#
# COMPACT_ATOMS: atom_id res chain seq x y z
N MET A 1 26.30 7.55 -11.71
CA MET A 1 24.88 7.34 -11.34
C MET A 1 23.90 8.04 -12.27
N ILE A 2 23.98 9.37 -12.47
CA ILE A 2 23.06 10.10 -13.37
C ILE A 2 23.15 9.64 -14.85
N GLY A 3 24.36 9.35 -15.35
CA GLY A 3 24.55 8.82 -16.71
C GLY A 3 23.87 7.47 -16.95
N ALA A 4 23.93 6.56 -15.98
CA ALA A 4 23.24 5.27 -16.05
C ALA A 4 21.71 5.44 -16.00
N PHE A 5 21.20 6.40 -15.22
CA PHE A 5 19.78 6.74 -15.18
C PHE A 5 19.28 7.31 -16.51
N ILE A 6 20.04 8.22 -17.13
CA ILE A 6 19.70 8.80 -18.45
C ILE A 6 19.76 7.73 -19.55
N GLN A 7 20.73 6.83 -19.49
CA GLN A 7 20.84 5.72 -20.44
C GLN A 7 19.67 4.74 -20.28
N LYS A 8 19.28 4.41 -19.04
CA LYS A 8 18.09 3.60 -18.74
C LYS A 8 16.80 4.28 -19.22
N LEU A 9 16.63 5.58 -18.99
CA LEU A 9 15.50 6.34 -19.54
C LEU A 9 15.46 6.26 -21.07
N LYS A 10 16.60 6.40 -21.73
CA LYS A 10 16.69 6.28 -23.19
C LYS A 10 16.34 4.86 -23.67
N LEU A 11 16.74 3.82 -22.94
CA LEU A 11 16.39 2.42 -23.24
C LEU A 11 14.88 2.15 -23.05
N ILE A 12 14.27 2.71 -21.99
CA ILE A 12 12.82 2.62 -21.74
C ILE A 12 12.02 3.23 -22.91
N PHE A 13 12.45 4.39 -23.42
CA PHE A 13 11.79 5.03 -24.56
C PHE A 13 12.11 4.39 -25.91
N ALA A 14 13.24 3.69 -26.03
CA ALA A 14 13.62 2.96 -27.25
C ALA A 14 12.84 1.64 -27.41
N ASP A 15 12.42 1.02 -26.31
CA ASP A 15 11.67 -0.24 -26.35
C ASP A 15 10.18 -0.01 -26.66
N GLY A 16 9.75 -0.50 -27.82
CA GLY A 16 8.37 -0.37 -28.27
C GLY A 16 7.33 -1.08 -27.39
N ASN A 17 7.70 -2.15 -26.67
CA ASN A 17 6.80 -2.87 -25.78
C ASN A 17 6.64 -2.14 -24.44
N LEU A 18 7.77 -1.81 -23.79
CA LEU A 18 7.77 -1.00 -22.55
C LEU A 18 7.03 0.32 -22.76
N ARG A 19 7.28 1.01 -23.87
CA ARG A 19 6.60 2.25 -24.22
C ARG A 19 5.07 2.08 -24.31
N LYS A 20 4.57 1.03 -24.96
CA LYS A 20 3.11 0.76 -25.03
C LYS A 20 2.52 0.55 -23.64
N ARG A 21 3.21 -0.22 -22.79
CA ARG A 21 2.76 -0.46 -21.41
C ARG A 21 2.75 0.83 -20.57
N ILE A 22 3.77 1.67 -20.69
CA ILE A 22 3.83 2.97 -20.00
C ILE A 22 2.72 3.90 -20.48
N PHE A 23 2.48 3.99 -21.79
CA PHE A 23 1.36 4.80 -22.32
C PHE A 23 0.00 4.27 -21.87
N PHE A 24 -0.15 2.95 -21.76
CA PHE A 24 -1.36 2.35 -21.21
C PHE A 24 -1.57 2.76 -19.74
N VAL A 25 -0.51 2.68 -18.92
CA VAL A 25 -0.55 3.13 -17.51
C VAL A 25 -0.93 4.62 -17.43
N LEU A 26 -0.28 5.48 -18.23
CA LEU A 26 -0.57 6.92 -18.25
C LEU A 26 -2.01 7.22 -18.69
N GLY A 27 -2.51 6.51 -19.70
CA GLY A 27 -3.90 6.61 -20.14
C GLY A 27 -4.89 6.18 -19.07
N ALA A 28 -4.63 5.06 -18.39
CA ALA A 28 -5.44 4.57 -17.29
C ALA A 28 -5.45 5.54 -16.08
N LEU A 29 -4.29 6.13 -15.75
CA LEU A 29 -4.18 7.16 -14.71
C LEU A 29 -4.92 8.46 -15.09
N ALA A 30 -4.92 8.83 -16.37
CA ALA A 30 -5.71 9.96 -16.86
C ALA A 30 -7.21 9.71 -16.71
N VAL A 31 -7.68 8.50 -17.06
CA VAL A 31 -9.08 8.08 -16.84
C VAL A 31 -9.44 8.12 -15.35
N PHE A 32 -8.60 7.56 -14.49
CA PHE A 32 -8.77 7.66 -13.03
C PHE A 32 -8.93 9.11 -12.58
N ARG A 33 -8.09 10.02 -13.10
CA ARG A 33 -8.14 11.43 -12.71
C ARG A 33 -9.42 12.13 -13.17
N ILE A 34 -9.90 11.82 -14.37
CA ILE A 34 -11.20 12.32 -14.86
C ILE A 34 -12.31 11.84 -13.93
N LEU A 35 -12.34 10.55 -13.58
CA LEU A 35 -13.36 10.00 -12.70
C LEU A 35 -13.34 10.61 -11.29
N ALA A 36 -12.15 10.88 -10.74
CA ALA A 36 -11.97 11.57 -9.45
C ALA A 36 -12.41 13.05 -9.48
N SER A 37 -12.64 13.62 -10.67
CA SER A 37 -13.11 15.00 -10.84
C SER A 37 -14.63 15.11 -11.01
N ILE A 38 -15.34 14.01 -11.27
CA ILE A 38 -16.79 14.01 -11.46
C ILE A 38 -17.47 13.94 -10.08
N PRO A 39 -18.09 15.04 -9.60
CA PRO A 39 -18.71 15.08 -8.27
C PRO A 39 -20.06 14.38 -8.27
N ILE A 40 -20.47 13.88 -7.11
CA ILE A 40 -21.83 13.40 -6.87
C ILE A 40 -22.76 14.62 -6.68
N PRO A 41 -24.03 14.56 -7.13
CA PRO A 41 -24.99 15.63 -6.89
C PRO A 41 -25.21 15.93 -5.40
N SER A 42 -25.49 17.20 -5.07
CA SER A 42 -25.97 17.67 -3.74
C SER A 42 -24.93 17.72 -2.60
N VAL A 43 -23.71 18.17 -2.89
CA VAL A 43 -22.61 18.27 -1.90
C VAL A 43 -22.21 19.72 -1.61
N ASP A 44 -22.09 20.06 -0.33
CA ASP A 44 -21.43 21.30 0.12
C ASP A 44 -19.92 21.07 0.27
N LYS A 45 -19.14 21.67 -0.65
CA LYS A 45 -17.68 21.54 -0.69
C LYS A 45 -16.99 22.26 0.48
N LEU A 46 -17.60 23.32 1.03
CA LEU A 46 -16.99 24.12 2.09
C LEU A 46 -17.05 23.36 3.43
N GLN A 47 -18.20 22.79 3.75
CA GLN A 47 -18.36 21.95 4.94
C GLN A 47 -17.49 20.70 4.87
N LEU A 48 -17.42 20.07 3.69
CA LEU A 48 -16.54 18.93 3.45
C LEU A 48 -15.06 19.26 3.73
N ALA A 49 -14.57 20.41 3.26
CA ALA A 49 -13.19 20.82 3.51
C ALA A 49 -12.90 20.94 5.02
N SER A 50 -13.77 21.62 5.77
CA SER A 50 -13.62 21.75 7.22
C SER A 50 -13.73 20.40 7.97
N PHE A 51 -14.54 19.48 7.45
CA PHE A 51 -14.69 18.14 8.01
C PHE A 51 -13.46 17.27 7.79
N LEU A 52 -12.84 17.38 6.61
CA LEU A 52 -11.59 16.67 6.29
C LEU A 52 -10.40 17.20 7.08
N GLU A 53 -10.34 18.50 7.35
CA GLU A 53 -9.29 19.11 8.18
C GLU A 53 -9.39 18.67 9.65
N SER A 54 -10.61 18.50 10.17
CA SER A 54 -10.84 18.06 11.55
C SER A 54 -10.58 16.56 11.78
N HIS A 55 -10.67 15.74 10.74
CA HIS A 55 -10.53 14.28 10.84
C HIS A 55 -9.33 13.78 10.05
N GLN A 56 -8.17 13.69 10.71
CA GLN A 56 -6.91 13.28 10.10
C GLN A 56 -6.96 11.94 9.34
N TYR A 57 -7.74 10.97 9.85
CA TYR A 57 -7.90 9.67 9.18
C TYR A 57 -8.65 9.78 7.84
N LEU A 58 -9.59 10.73 7.71
CA LEU A 58 -10.26 11.04 6.45
C LEU A 58 -9.31 11.75 5.49
N GLY A 59 -8.40 12.58 5.99
CA GLY A 59 -7.30 13.14 5.21
C GLY A 59 -6.44 12.05 4.56
N LEU A 60 -6.02 11.04 5.33
CA LEU A 60 -5.28 9.89 4.80
C LEU A 60 -6.10 9.08 3.79
N MET A 61 -7.39 8.85 4.05
CA MET A 61 -8.28 8.18 3.11
C MET A 61 -8.45 8.95 1.81
N ASN A 62 -8.49 10.29 1.86
CA ASN A 62 -8.54 11.16 0.69
C ASN A 62 -7.28 11.03 -0.18
N MET A 63 -6.11 10.84 0.44
CA MET A 63 -4.89 10.61 -0.34
C MET A 63 -4.95 9.28 -1.09
N PHE A 64 -5.49 8.23 -0.46
CA PHE A 64 -5.62 6.90 -1.06
C PHE A 64 -6.69 6.85 -2.15
N SER A 65 -7.71 7.71 -2.08
CA SER A 65 -8.68 7.92 -3.16
C SER A 65 -8.22 8.97 -4.20
N GLY A 66 -7.03 9.54 -4.04
CA GLY A 66 -6.44 10.52 -4.95
C GLY A 66 -7.20 11.82 -5.08
N GLY A 67 -7.70 12.33 -3.95
CA GLY A 67 -8.53 13.54 -3.91
C GLY A 67 -10.00 13.27 -4.22
N GLY A 68 -10.38 12.00 -4.42
CA GLY A 68 -11.75 11.60 -4.71
C GLY A 68 -12.71 11.94 -3.57
N LEU A 69 -12.21 11.99 -2.33
CA LEU A 69 -12.99 12.38 -1.16
C LEU A 69 -13.12 13.91 -1.04
N SER A 70 -12.07 14.69 -1.30
CA SER A 70 -12.13 16.17 -1.29
C SER A 70 -13.07 16.78 -2.32
N ASN A 71 -13.31 16.07 -3.43
CA ASN A 71 -14.28 16.49 -4.45
C ASN A 71 -15.64 15.78 -4.30
N LEU A 72 -15.78 14.88 -3.32
CA LEU A 72 -16.89 13.93 -3.20
C LEU A 72 -17.30 13.34 -4.56
N SER A 73 -16.29 12.79 -5.23
CA SER A 73 -16.43 12.21 -6.55
C SER A 73 -17.15 10.87 -6.51
N ILE A 74 -17.55 10.39 -7.70
CA ILE A 74 -18.03 9.01 -7.92
C ILE A 74 -17.05 7.96 -7.36
N VAL A 75 -15.78 8.36 -7.18
CA VAL A 75 -14.67 7.50 -6.78
C VAL A 75 -14.18 7.82 -5.35
N MET A 76 -15.05 8.35 -4.47
CA MET A 76 -14.61 8.78 -3.14
C MET A 76 -13.95 7.70 -2.27
N LEU A 77 -14.37 6.43 -2.42
CA LEU A 77 -13.80 5.29 -1.67
C LEU A 77 -12.44 4.84 -2.26
N GLY A 78 -12.11 5.27 -3.48
CA GLY A 78 -10.92 4.84 -4.21
C GLY A 78 -10.84 3.33 -4.37
N VAL A 79 -9.65 2.79 -4.13
CA VAL A 79 -9.35 1.35 -4.13
C VAL A 79 -9.46 0.71 -2.72
N SER A 80 -9.94 1.45 -1.72
CA SER A 80 -9.99 0.96 -0.33
C SER A 80 -10.86 -0.29 -0.11
N PRO A 81 -12.01 -0.49 -0.78
CA PRO A 81 -12.78 -1.72 -0.59
C PRO A 81 -12.03 -2.94 -1.11
N TYR A 82 -11.31 -2.80 -2.22
CA TYR A 82 -10.49 -3.86 -2.80
C TYR A 82 -9.32 -4.22 -1.88
N ILE A 83 -8.61 -3.22 -1.36
CA ILE A 83 -7.52 -3.43 -0.41
C ILE A 83 -8.03 -4.19 0.82
N THR A 84 -9.17 -3.77 1.37
CA THR A 84 -9.80 -4.45 2.50
C THR A 84 -10.15 -5.90 2.16
N ALA A 85 -10.68 -6.15 0.97
CA ALA A 85 -11.01 -7.50 0.52
C ALA A 85 -9.76 -8.39 0.35
N SER A 86 -8.69 -7.86 -0.26
CA SER A 86 -7.41 -8.57 -0.40
C SER A 86 -6.78 -8.86 0.96
N ILE A 87 -6.90 -7.96 1.94
CA ILE A 87 -6.45 -8.21 3.32
C ILE A 87 -7.21 -9.38 3.92
N ILE A 88 -8.54 -9.38 3.82
CA ILE A 88 -9.37 -10.47 4.35
C ILE A 88 -8.96 -11.81 3.72
N MET A 89 -8.76 -11.83 2.40
CA MET A 89 -8.29 -13.03 1.70
C MET A 89 -6.89 -13.45 2.17
N GLN A 90 -5.97 -12.51 2.41
CA GLN A 90 -4.63 -12.79 2.93
C GLN A 90 -4.70 -13.37 4.36
N LEU A 91 -5.57 -12.85 5.22
CA LEU A 91 -5.81 -13.39 6.56
C LEU A 91 -6.41 -14.81 6.49
N MET A 92 -7.37 -15.03 5.60
CA MET A 92 -7.98 -16.34 5.39
C MET A 92 -6.98 -17.39 4.89
N SER A 93 -5.91 -16.99 4.21
CA SER A 93 -4.84 -17.93 3.79
C SER A 93 -4.11 -18.60 4.97
N ILE A 94 -4.10 -17.98 6.16
CA ILE A 94 -3.53 -18.61 7.35
C ILE A 94 -4.58 -19.44 8.08
N MET A 95 -5.80 -18.92 8.18
CA MET A 95 -6.88 -19.59 8.90
C MET A 95 -7.38 -20.84 8.20
N SER A 96 -7.26 -20.90 6.86
CA SER A 96 -7.74 -22.01 6.05
C SER A 96 -6.62 -22.61 5.19
N PRO A 97 -6.32 -23.91 5.35
CA PRO A 97 -5.31 -24.59 4.54
C PRO A 97 -5.70 -24.65 3.05
N THR A 98 -6.99 -24.62 2.71
CA THR A 98 -7.44 -24.62 1.30
C THR A 98 -7.10 -23.31 0.60
N ILE A 99 -7.27 -22.17 1.27
CA ILE A 99 -6.87 -20.86 0.73
C ILE A 99 -5.35 -20.76 0.65
N LYS A 100 -4.62 -21.35 1.61
CA LYS A 100 -3.15 -21.45 1.56
C LYS A 100 -2.67 -22.22 0.34
N ALA A 101 -3.26 -23.39 0.07
CA ALA A 101 -2.93 -24.24 -1.06
C ALA A 101 -3.21 -23.54 -2.39
N LEU A 102 -4.35 -22.83 -2.50
CA LEU A 102 -4.66 -22.00 -3.66
C LEU A 102 -3.57 -20.93 -3.92
N HIS A 103 -3.11 -20.23 -2.88
CA HIS A 103 -2.13 -19.16 -3.04
C HIS A 103 -0.70 -19.67 -3.33
N THR A 104 -0.32 -20.80 -2.74
CA THR A 104 1.09 -21.24 -2.65
C THR A 104 1.39 -22.50 -3.47
N GLU A 105 0.43 -23.42 -3.59
CA GLU A 105 0.66 -24.77 -4.13
C GLU A 105 0.13 -24.94 -5.56
N GLU A 106 -0.99 -24.27 -5.92
CA GLU A 106 -1.62 -24.37 -7.25
C GLU A 106 -0.98 -23.48 -8.34
N GLY A 107 0.11 -22.78 -8.03
CA GLY A 107 0.84 -21.93 -8.99
C GLY A 107 0.00 -20.74 -9.51
N GLU A 108 0.13 -20.43 -10.80
CA GLU A 108 -0.51 -19.25 -11.41
C GLU A 108 -2.05 -19.34 -11.41
N ILE A 109 -2.60 -20.52 -11.67
CA ILE A 109 -4.06 -20.77 -11.69
C ILE A 109 -4.65 -20.50 -10.30
N GLY A 110 -3.96 -20.94 -9.25
CA GLY A 110 -4.36 -20.70 -7.87
C GLY A 110 -4.36 -19.22 -7.49
N ARG A 111 -3.33 -18.46 -7.93
CA ARG A 111 -3.25 -17.01 -7.74
C ARG A 111 -4.39 -16.25 -8.43
N GLN A 112 -4.80 -16.70 -9.61
CA GLN A 112 -5.95 -16.14 -10.31
C GLN A 112 -7.25 -16.39 -9.55
N LYS A 113 -7.47 -17.60 -9.02
CA LYS A 113 -8.63 -17.90 -8.16
C LYS A 113 -8.63 -17.07 -6.87
N PHE A 114 -7.48 -16.91 -6.23
CA PHE A 114 -7.34 -16.06 -5.04
C PHE A 114 -7.73 -14.60 -5.33
N THR A 115 -7.31 -14.08 -6.47
CA THR A 115 -7.68 -12.74 -6.95
C THR A 115 -9.19 -12.67 -7.27
N GLN A 116 -9.75 -13.70 -7.89
CA GLN A 116 -11.19 -13.78 -8.17
C GLN A 116 -12.02 -13.72 -6.89
N TYR A 117 -11.64 -14.45 -5.83
CA TYR A 117 -12.33 -14.36 -4.54
C TYR A 117 -12.18 -12.99 -3.89
N SER A 118 -10.99 -12.38 -3.96
CA SER A 118 -10.76 -10.99 -3.50
C SER A 118 -11.71 -10.02 -4.22
N ARG A 119 -11.87 -10.17 -5.54
CA ARG A 119 -12.80 -9.37 -6.35
C ARG A 119 -14.26 -9.59 -5.98
N MET A 120 -14.67 -10.84 -5.76
CA MET A 120 -16.04 -11.16 -5.34
C MET A 120 -16.37 -10.55 -3.96
N LEU A 121 -15.40 -10.52 -3.06
CA LEU A 121 -15.55 -9.94 -1.72
C LEU A 121 -15.54 -8.41 -1.74
N THR A 122 -14.87 -7.81 -2.73
CA THR A 122 -14.82 -6.34 -2.91
C THR A 122 -16.20 -5.75 -3.19
N ILE A 123 -17.04 -6.43 -3.96
CA ILE A 123 -18.37 -5.93 -4.36
C ILE A 123 -19.25 -5.64 -3.14
N PRO A 124 -19.58 -6.60 -2.25
CA PRO A 124 -20.41 -6.32 -1.09
C PRO A 124 -19.75 -5.33 -0.12
N LEU A 125 -18.42 -5.37 0.04
CA LEU A 125 -17.71 -4.39 0.86
C LEU A 125 -17.83 -2.96 0.31
N ALA A 126 -17.75 -2.78 -1.00
CA ALA A 126 -17.91 -1.46 -1.62
C ALA A 126 -19.31 -0.88 -1.36
N PHE A 127 -20.36 -1.71 -1.41
CA PHE A 127 -21.71 -1.28 -1.08
C PHE A 127 -21.85 -0.90 0.41
N VAL A 128 -21.33 -1.73 1.32
CA VAL A 128 -21.39 -1.46 2.77
C VAL A 128 -20.60 -0.20 3.13
N GLN A 129 -19.39 -0.05 2.59
CA GLN A 129 -18.56 1.14 2.81
C GLN A 129 -19.19 2.40 2.18
N ALA A 130 -19.74 2.31 0.97
CA ALA A 130 -20.43 3.43 0.32
C ALA A 130 -21.64 3.89 1.15
N PHE A 131 -22.45 2.95 1.61
CA PHE A 131 -23.60 3.23 2.45
C PHE A 131 -23.18 3.88 3.78
N GLY A 132 -22.26 3.26 4.52
CA GLY A 132 -21.82 3.75 5.82
C GLY A 132 -21.19 5.14 5.73
N PHE A 133 -20.40 5.38 4.68
CA PHE A 133 -19.71 6.65 4.49
C PHE A 133 -20.65 7.77 4.05
N LEU A 134 -21.57 7.52 3.10
CA LEU A 134 -22.58 8.49 2.70
C LEU A 134 -23.53 8.85 3.86
N MET A 135 -23.90 7.86 4.68
CA MET A 135 -24.73 8.09 5.85
C MET A 135 -24.03 8.95 6.91
N LEU A 136 -22.73 8.71 7.13
CA LEU A 136 -21.90 9.56 8.00
C LEU A 136 -21.86 11.00 7.51
N LEU A 137 -21.64 11.21 6.21
CA LEU A 137 -21.59 12.56 5.63
C LEU A 137 -22.95 13.28 5.65
N SER A 138 -24.05 12.55 5.43
CA SER A 138 -25.40 13.09 5.52
C SER A 138 -25.74 13.52 6.95
N ARG A 139 -25.37 12.73 7.96
CA ARG A 139 -25.57 13.10 9.38
C ARG A 139 -24.78 14.33 9.82
N GLN A 140 -23.64 14.58 9.18
CA GLN A 140 -22.81 15.76 9.43
C GLN A 140 -23.28 17.00 8.64
N GLY A 141 -24.38 16.91 7.88
CA GLY A 141 -24.93 18.02 7.09
C GLY A 141 -24.15 18.36 5.80
N ILE A 142 -23.11 17.58 5.48
CA ILE A 142 -22.20 17.82 4.34
C ILE A 142 -22.88 17.46 3.01
N VAL A 143 -23.73 16.45 3.05
CA VAL A 143 -24.60 16.06 1.95
C VAL A 143 -26.00 16.55 2.31
N GLY A 144 -26.59 17.39 1.46
CA GLY A 144 -27.93 17.93 1.72
C GLY A 144 -28.98 16.83 1.87
N ASP A 145 -30.19 17.15 2.36
CA ASP A 145 -31.27 16.17 2.53
C ASP A 145 -31.57 15.45 1.22
N LEU A 146 -31.00 14.26 1.07
CA LEU A 146 -31.25 13.39 -0.07
C LEU A 146 -32.55 12.65 0.20
N THR A 147 -33.45 12.67 -0.77
CA THR A 147 -34.56 11.71 -0.78
C THR A 147 -33.99 10.28 -0.75
N MET A 148 -34.71 9.34 -0.13
CA MET A 148 -34.28 7.93 -0.03
C MET A 148 -33.86 7.36 -1.39
N PHE A 149 -34.53 7.78 -2.47
CA PHE A 149 -34.19 7.41 -3.84
C PHE A 149 -32.81 7.95 -4.27
N SER A 150 -32.56 9.25 -4.09
CA SER A 150 -31.26 9.85 -4.41
C SER A 150 -30.12 9.26 -3.59
N PHE A 151 -30.37 8.90 -2.33
CA PHE A 151 -29.39 8.26 -1.46
C PHE A 151 -28.98 6.87 -2.01
N ILE A 152 -29.94 6.02 -2.36
CA ILE A 152 -29.67 4.68 -2.94
C ILE A 152 -28.92 4.80 -4.27
N VAL A 153 -29.32 5.76 -5.13
CA VAL A 153 -28.62 6.03 -6.39
C VAL A 153 -27.16 6.42 -6.14
N ASN A 154 -26.91 7.32 -5.18
CA ASN A 154 -25.55 7.73 -4.83
C ASN A 154 -24.70 6.57 -4.28
N VAL A 155 -25.29 5.69 -3.45
CA VAL A 155 -24.61 4.47 -2.98
C VAL A 155 -24.24 3.57 -4.16
N MET A 156 -25.14 3.34 -5.11
CA MET A 156 -24.86 2.54 -6.30
C MET A 156 -23.77 3.16 -7.17
N VAL A 157 -23.82 4.48 -7.39
CA VAL A 157 -22.83 5.21 -8.19
C VAL A 157 -21.43 5.12 -7.56
N VAL A 158 -21.33 5.29 -6.23
CA VAL A 158 -20.06 5.23 -5.50
C VAL A 158 -19.48 3.82 -5.48
N ALA A 159 -20.33 2.81 -5.22
CA ALA A 159 -19.92 1.42 -5.25
C ALA A 159 -19.45 1.02 -6.66
N ALA A 160 -20.20 1.40 -7.71
CA ALA A 160 -19.82 1.17 -9.09
C ALA A 160 -18.51 1.88 -9.46
N GLY A 161 -18.30 3.12 -8.99
CA GLY A 161 -17.06 3.88 -9.17
C GLY A 161 -15.84 3.18 -8.57
N SER A 162 -15.97 2.64 -7.36
CA SER A 162 -14.88 1.87 -6.73
C SER A 162 -14.60 0.54 -7.44
N ILE A 163 -15.63 -0.17 -7.89
CA ILE A 163 -15.49 -1.40 -8.69
C ILE A 163 -14.80 -1.10 -10.03
N LEU A 164 -15.17 0.01 -10.67
CA LEU A 164 -14.53 0.46 -11.90
C LEU A 164 -13.05 0.76 -11.67
N LEU A 165 -12.68 1.41 -10.56
CA LEU A 165 -11.28 1.63 -10.21
C LEU A 165 -10.50 0.35 -9.96
N MET A 166 -11.10 -0.60 -9.25
CA MET A 166 -10.49 -1.92 -9.07
C MET A 166 -10.21 -2.54 -10.44
N TRP A 167 -11.17 -2.50 -11.36
CA TRP A 167 -10.99 -3.01 -12.71
C TRP A 167 -9.87 -2.28 -13.48
N VAL A 168 -9.79 -0.94 -13.38
CA VAL A 168 -8.68 -0.16 -13.95
C VAL A 168 -7.34 -0.57 -13.32
N GLY A 169 -7.29 -0.83 -12.02
CA GLY A 169 -6.10 -1.33 -11.33
C GLY A 169 -5.67 -2.73 -11.79
N GLU A 170 -6.63 -3.63 -12.04
CA GLU A 170 -6.36 -4.95 -12.62
C GLU A 170 -5.80 -4.81 -14.05
N LEU A 171 -6.41 -3.97 -14.88
CA LEU A 171 -5.92 -3.70 -16.24
C LEU A 171 -4.50 -3.14 -16.25
N ILE A 172 -4.17 -2.22 -15.33
CA ILE A 172 -2.80 -1.70 -15.18
C ILE A 172 -1.83 -2.82 -14.79
N SER A 173 -2.26 -3.77 -13.96
CA SER A 173 -1.41 -4.88 -13.52
C SER A 173 -1.18 -5.90 -14.66
N GLU A 174 -2.17 -6.11 -15.51
CA GLU A 174 -2.11 -7.06 -16.63
C GLU A 174 -1.36 -6.49 -17.85
N PHE A 175 -1.75 -5.28 -18.29
CA PHE A 175 -1.22 -4.66 -19.52
C PHE A 175 -0.13 -3.62 -19.27
N GLY A 176 0.03 -3.15 -18.03
CA GLY A 176 0.99 -2.13 -17.67
C GLY A 176 2.31 -2.67 -17.11
N ILE A 177 2.92 -1.87 -16.24
CA ILE A 177 4.15 -2.20 -15.50
C ILE A 177 3.89 -1.88 -14.04
N GLY A 178 4.11 -2.84 -13.14
CA GLY A 178 3.92 -2.61 -11.71
C GLY A 178 2.69 -3.31 -11.13
N ASN A 179 2.30 -2.90 -9.93
CA ASN A 179 1.01 -3.24 -9.34
C ASN A 179 0.08 -2.05 -9.54
N GLY A 180 -1.04 -2.27 -10.23
CA GLY A 180 -1.96 -1.19 -10.60
C GLY A 180 -2.63 -0.51 -9.42
N VAL A 181 -2.94 -1.24 -8.34
CA VAL A 181 -3.53 -0.66 -7.12
C VAL A 181 -2.53 0.30 -6.46
N SER A 182 -1.27 -0.12 -6.34
CA SER A 182 -0.20 0.72 -5.81
C SER A 182 0.04 1.97 -6.67
N LEU A 183 -0.06 1.83 -8.00
CA LEU A 183 0.05 2.94 -8.95
C LEU A 183 -1.10 3.95 -8.84
N ILE A 184 -2.33 3.48 -8.62
CA ILE A 184 -3.48 4.35 -8.40
C ILE A 184 -3.30 5.16 -7.11
N ILE A 185 -2.86 4.51 -6.01
CA ILE A 185 -2.56 5.21 -4.74
C ILE A 185 -1.43 6.23 -4.96
N PHE A 186 -0.35 5.83 -5.64
CA PHE A 186 0.77 6.73 -5.94
C PHE A 186 0.32 7.94 -6.75
N ALA A 187 -0.46 7.73 -7.82
CA ALA A 187 -1.00 8.82 -8.63
C ALA A 187 -1.89 9.74 -7.80
N GLY A 188 -2.66 9.18 -6.87
CA GLY A 188 -3.49 9.95 -5.94
C GLY A 188 -2.68 10.85 -5.01
N ILE A 189 -1.59 10.33 -4.43
CA ILE A 189 -0.66 11.09 -3.58
C ILE A 189 0.05 12.18 -4.39
N VAL A 190 0.57 11.85 -5.57
CA VAL A 190 1.30 12.81 -6.40
C VAL A 190 0.38 13.92 -6.91
N ALA A 191 -0.90 13.61 -7.17
CA ALA A 191 -1.88 14.60 -7.61
C ALA A 191 -2.25 15.65 -6.54
N SER A 192 -2.03 15.38 -5.24
CA SER A 192 -2.27 16.35 -4.16
C SER A 192 -1.04 17.20 -3.81
N LEU A 193 0.15 16.84 -4.31
CA LEU A 193 1.36 17.63 -4.09
C LEU A 193 1.27 19.04 -4.69
N PRO A 194 0.80 19.26 -5.94
CA PRO A 194 0.71 20.61 -6.51
C PRO A 194 -0.18 21.55 -5.71
N THR A 195 -1.32 21.07 -5.21
CA THR A 195 -2.23 21.87 -4.39
C THR A 195 -1.61 22.22 -3.04
N THR A 196 -0.92 21.27 -2.41
CA THR A 196 -0.24 21.47 -1.12
C THR A 196 0.91 22.47 -1.26
N ILE A 197 1.72 22.34 -2.32
CA ILE A 197 2.81 23.28 -2.63
C ILE A 197 2.24 24.67 -2.94
N GLY A 198 1.15 24.75 -3.71
CA GLY A 198 0.46 26.01 -3.97
C GLY A 198 0.01 26.69 -2.68
N GLN A 199 -0.65 25.97 -1.78
CA GLN A 199 -1.09 26.50 -0.48
C GLN A 199 0.08 27.00 0.37
N VAL A 200 1.20 26.26 0.40
CA VAL A 200 2.42 26.68 1.10
C VAL A 200 3.02 27.96 0.49
N LEU A 201 3.00 28.09 -0.84
CA LEU A 201 3.51 29.27 -1.53
C LEU A 201 2.60 30.50 -1.34
N PHE A 202 1.28 30.32 -1.32
CA PHE A 202 0.32 31.41 -1.13
C PHE A 202 0.22 31.86 0.34
N ASN A 203 0.33 30.94 1.29
CA ASN A 203 0.36 31.23 2.73
C ASN A 203 1.78 31.43 3.26
N PHE A 204 2.72 31.79 2.39
CA PHE A 204 4.13 31.90 2.74
C PHE A 204 4.35 33.09 3.68
N ASP A 205 4.66 32.77 4.94
CA ASP A 205 5.12 33.74 5.94
C ASP A 205 6.62 33.54 6.20
N MET A 206 7.38 34.64 6.28
CA MET A 206 8.81 34.61 6.58
C MET A 206 9.11 33.92 7.92
N ALA A 207 8.16 33.96 8.87
CA ALA A 207 8.27 33.27 10.15
C ALA A 207 8.31 31.74 10.05
N GLN A 208 7.82 31.15 8.95
CA GLN A 208 7.72 29.70 8.76
C GLN A 208 8.89 29.10 7.96
N ILE A 209 9.82 29.93 7.48
CA ILE A 209 11.01 29.49 6.72
C ILE A 209 11.82 28.41 7.47
N PRO A 210 12.14 28.55 8.78
CA PRO A 210 12.88 27.52 9.50
C PRO A 210 12.16 26.17 9.51
N THR A 211 10.83 26.19 9.64
CA THR A 211 9.97 25.00 9.66
C THR A 211 9.92 24.31 8.30
N TYR A 212 9.86 25.06 7.20
CA TYR A 212 9.90 24.50 5.85
C TYR A 212 11.27 23.90 5.49
N ILE A 213 12.36 24.57 5.88
CA ILE A 213 13.72 24.03 5.69
C ILE A 213 13.90 22.75 6.51
N ALA A 214 13.46 22.75 7.77
CA ALA A 214 13.49 21.55 8.61
C ALA A 214 12.70 20.40 7.98
N PHE A 215 11.52 20.68 7.42
CA PHE A 215 10.72 19.67 6.73
C PHE A 215 11.41 19.09 5.50
N ILE A 216 12.02 19.92 4.64
CA ILE A 216 12.73 19.44 3.46
C ILE A 216 13.90 18.55 3.86
N ILE A 217 14.68 18.96 4.88
CA ILE A 217 15.81 18.18 5.39
C ILE A 217 15.31 16.82 5.91
N VAL A 218 14.25 16.81 6.71
CA VAL A 218 13.67 15.58 7.25
C VAL A 218 13.12 14.70 6.12
N ALA A 219 12.41 15.27 5.14
CA ALA A 219 11.86 14.52 4.01
C ALA A 219 12.98 13.85 3.17
N VAL A 220 14.08 14.56 2.91
CA VAL A 220 15.25 14.01 2.21
C VAL A 220 15.91 12.91 3.04
N LEU A 221 16.10 13.13 4.34
CA LEU A 221 16.71 12.16 5.25
C LEU A 221 15.86 10.89 5.32
N VAL A 222 14.55 11.01 5.53
CA VAL A 222 13.60 9.89 5.57
C VAL A 222 13.63 9.15 4.23
N THR A 223 13.60 9.87 3.10
CA THR A 223 13.69 9.24 1.77
C THR A 223 14.98 8.44 1.60
N ALA A 224 16.14 9.03 1.93
CA ALA A 224 17.43 8.36 1.81
C ALA A 224 17.50 7.10 2.67
N VAL A 225 17.04 7.21 3.92
CA VAL A 225 17.00 6.09 4.87
C VAL A 225 16.07 4.97 4.37
N VAL A 226 14.89 5.30 3.85
CA VAL A 226 13.94 4.34 3.26
C VAL A 226 14.55 3.64 2.06
N VAL A 227 15.22 4.36 1.15
CA VAL A 227 15.87 3.76 -0.03
C VAL A 227 16.96 2.78 0.40
N ILE A 228 17.86 3.19 1.31
CA ILE A 228 18.98 2.37 1.78
C ILE A 228 18.47 1.04 2.37
N ILE A 229 17.48 1.09 3.26
CA ILE A 229 16.96 -0.14 3.89
C ILE A 229 16.11 -0.97 2.93
N THR A 230 15.39 -0.33 2.00
CA THR A 230 14.58 -1.07 1.02
C THR A 230 15.46 -1.78 -0.01
N GLU A 231 16.64 -1.26 -0.33
CA GLU A 231 17.65 -1.90 -1.19
C GLU A 231 18.57 -2.85 -0.43
N ALA A 232 18.66 -2.74 0.90
CA ALA A 232 19.46 -3.64 1.70
C ALA A 232 18.98 -5.10 1.54
N GLU A 233 19.93 -5.98 1.23
CA GLU A 233 19.71 -7.42 1.12
C GLU A 233 20.80 -8.20 1.84
N ARG A 234 20.41 -9.35 2.37
CA ARG A 234 21.31 -10.34 2.93
C ARG A 234 21.50 -11.45 1.89
N PRO A 235 22.67 -11.54 1.22
CA PRO A 235 22.94 -12.61 0.29
C PRO A 235 23.14 -13.93 1.05
N VAL A 236 22.39 -14.96 0.70
CA VAL A 236 22.58 -16.33 1.20
C VAL A 236 23.25 -17.16 0.11
N PRO A 237 24.48 -17.67 0.29
CA PRO A 237 25.17 -18.39 -0.76
C PRO A 237 24.45 -19.70 -1.10
N VAL A 238 24.26 -19.95 -2.39
CA VAL A 238 23.67 -21.18 -2.92
C VAL A 238 24.62 -21.76 -3.95
N SER A 239 24.85 -23.07 -3.86
CA SER A 239 25.65 -23.83 -4.82
C SER A 239 24.77 -24.82 -5.55
N TYR A 240 24.92 -24.90 -6.87
CA TYR A 240 24.27 -25.94 -7.65
C TYR A 240 25.09 -27.22 -7.63
N ALA A 241 24.41 -28.36 -7.49
CA ALA A 241 25.03 -29.66 -7.51
C ALA A 241 25.81 -29.86 -8.81
N LYS A 242 27.10 -30.18 -8.66
CA LYS A 242 28.04 -30.42 -9.74
C LYS A 242 27.75 -31.77 -10.40
N GLN A 243 27.56 -31.80 -11.71
CA GLN A 243 27.53 -33.06 -12.46
C GLN A 243 28.97 -33.46 -12.78
N VAL A 244 29.44 -34.56 -12.17
CA VAL A 244 30.74 -35.15 -12.52
C VAL A 244 30.50 -36.24 -13.56
N ARG A 245 30.95 -36.01 -14.80
CA ARG A 245 30.91 -37.01 -15.88
C ARG A 245 32.31 -37.16 -16.46
N GLY A 246 32.87 -38.37 -16.42
CA GLY A 246 34.17 -38.69 -17.02
C GLY A 246 35.39 -38.01 -16.37
N GLY A 247 35.41 -37.85 -15.05
CA GLY A 247 36.55 -37.26 -14.32
C GLY A 247 36.74 -35.75 -14.50
N LYS A 248 35.92 -35.10 -15.35
CA LYS A 248 35.89 -33.65 -15.50
C LYS A 248 34.71 -33.05 -14.74
N SER A 249 35.04 -32.06 -13.92
CA SER A 249 34.08 -31.24 -13.18
C SER A 249 33.42 -30.22 -14.12
N TYR A 250 32.17 -30.45 -14.52
CA TYR A 250 31.36 -29.40 -15.13
C TYR A 250 30.35 -28.88 -14.11
N GLY A 251 30.33 -27.57 -13.91
CA GLY A 251 29.37 -26.92 -13.01
C GLY A 251 29.82 -26.84 -11.54
N GLY A 252 29.14 -25.95 -10.83
CA GLY A 252 29.55 -25.42 -9.53
C GLY A 252 29.62 -23.89 -9.53
N VAL A 253 28.74 -23.21 -10.26
CA VAL A 253 28.62 -21.75 -10.16
C VAL A 253 28.01 -21.45 -8.79
N SER A 254 28.79 -20.83 -7.92
CA SER A 254 28.29 -20.26 -6.68
C SER A 254 27.44 -19.04 -7.03
N THR A 255 26.17 -19.08 -6.66
CA THR A 255 25.29 -17.92 -6.71
C THR A 255 24.89 -17.54 -5.29
N TYR A 256 24.02 -16.54 -5.14
CA TYR A 256 23.38 -16.23 -3.88
C TYR A 256 21.88 -16.03 -4.08
N LEU A 257 21.12 -16.36 -3.03
CA LEU A 257 19.72 -16.02 -2.89
C LEU A 257 19.63 -14.67 -2.17
N PRO A 258 19.17 -13.60 -2.81
CA PRO A 258 19.00 -12.30 -2.16
C PRO A 258 17.80 -12.32 -1.22
N LEU A 259 18.04 -12.19 0.10
CA LEU A 259 16.98 -12.00 1.09
C LEU A 259 16.94 -10.53 1.51
N ARG A 260 15.96 -9.78 0.99
CA ARG A 260 15.82 -8.34 1.29
C ARG A 260 15.46 -8.09 2.75
N VAL A 261 15.86 -6.92 3.28
CA VAL A 261 15.51 -6.48 4.64
C VAL A 261 14.03 -6.16 4.76
N ASN A 262 13.49 -5.41 3.79
CA ASN A 262 12.07 -5.19 3.66
C ASN A 262 11.51 -6.01 2.49
N GLN A 263 11.07 -7.24 2.78
CA GLN A 263 10.44 -8.10 1.77
C GLN A 263 8.96 -7.74 1.54
N ALA A 264 8.32 -7.13 2.54
CA ALA A 264 6.91 -6.81 2.53
C ALA A 264 6.57 -5.53 1.74
N GLY A 265 7.58 -4.69 1.47
CA GLY A 265 7.40 -3.41 0.79
C GLY A 265 6.53 -2.47 1.61
N VAL A 266 5.49 -1.92 0.99
CA VAL A 266 4.55 -0.95 1.58
C VAL A 266 3.29 -1.61 2.12
N ILE A 267 3.03 -2.86 1.73
CA ILE A 267 1.74 -3.51 1.96
C ILE A 267 1.39 -3.54 3.46
N PRO A 268 2.31 -3.83 4.40
CA PRO A 268 2.02 -3.77 5.84
C PRO A 268 1.54 -2.40 6.34
N ILE A 269 2.10 -1.30 5.80
CA ILE A 269 1.70 0.07 6.16
C ILE A 269 0.25 0.31 5.77
N ILE A 270 -0.12 -0.10 4.56
CA ILE A 270 -1.49 0.03 4.04
C ILE A 270 -2.44 -0.85 4.87
N PHE A 271 -2.04 -2.07 5.22
CA PHE A 271 -2.84 -3.00 6.01
C PHE A 271 -3.12 -2.46 7.41
N ALA A 272 -2.09 -1.94 8.08
CA ALA A 272 -2.24 -1.32 9.39
C ALA A 272 -3.24 -0.15 9.36
N LEU A 273 -3.18 0.71 8.33
CA LEU A 273 -4.13 1.80 8.15
C LEU A 273 -5.56 1.30 7.92
N SER A 274 -5.75 0.34 7.02
CA SER A 274 -7.08 -0.22 6.74
C SER A 274 -7.73 -0.85 7.98
N ILE A 275 -6.96 -1.54 8.82
CA ILE A 275 -7.46 -2.11 10.08
C ILE A 275 -7.81 -1.04 11.10
N ILE A 276 -7.07 0.07 11.18
CA ILE A 276 -7.42 1.16 12.09
C ILE A 276 -8.69 1.89 11.62
N LEU A 277 -8.81 2.11 10.31
CA LEU A 277 -9.94 2.82 9.71
C LEU A 277 -11.27 2.07 9.87
N PHE A 278 -11.25 0.73 9.81
CA PHE A 278 -12.47 -0.07 9.80
C PHE A 278 -13.30 0.06 11.11
N PRO A 279 -12.75 -0.15 12.32
CA PRO A 279 -13.46 0.12 13.57
C PRO A 279 -13.85 1.58 13.73
N GLN A 280 -12.98 2.52 13.34
CA GLN A 280 -13.29 3.96 13.44
C GLN A 280 -14.53 4.33 12.62
N MET A 281 -14.67 3.77 11.42
CA MET A 281 -15.86 3.96 10.59
C MET A 281 -17.12 3.41 11.25
N ILE A 282 -17.06 2.22 11.85
CA ILE A 282 -18.19 1.60 12.57
C ILE A 282 -18.55 2.41 13.82
N LEU A 283 -17.56 2.83 14.61
CA LEU A 283 -17.79 3.63 15.81
C LEU A 283 -18.39 4.99 15.47
N SER A 284 -17.91 5.64 14.40
CA SER A 284 -18.47 6.90 13.91
C SER A 284 -19.94 6.77 13.50
N PHE A 285 -20.35 5.59 12.99
CA PHE A 285 -21.75 5.31 12.71
C PHE A 285 -22.60 5.21 14.00
N PHE A 286 -22.05 4.59 15.05
CA PHE A 286 -22.74 4.42 16.34
C PHE A 286 -22.81 5.69 17.19
N GLN A 287 -21.99 6.71 16.92
CA GLN A 287 -22.10 8.02 17.58
C GLN A 287 -23.45 8.71 17.32
N GLY A 288 -24.09 8.44 16.18
CA GLY A 288 -25.43 8.95 15.86
C GLY A 288 -26.56 7.99 16.22
N SER A 289 -26.35 7.06 17.15
CA SER A 289 -27.39 6.16 17.67
C SER A 289 -28.30 6.89 18.67
N GLU A 290 -29.60 6.62 18.63
CA GLU A 290 -30.57 7.18 19.60
C GLU A 290 -30.34 6.66 21.03
N THR A 291 -29.65 5.52 21.17
CA THR A 291 -29.29 4.94 22.46
C THR A 291 -28.06 5.63 23.05
N ALA A 292 -28.27 6.50 24.04
CA ALA A 292 -27.22 7.29 24.70
C ALA A 292 -26.00 6.48 25.17
N SER A 293 -26.21 5.30 25.77
CA SER A 293 -25.11 4.45 26.25
C SER A 293 -24.19 3.93 25.14
N VAL A 294 -24.75 3.65 23.95
CA VAL A 294 -23.98 3.18 22.79
C VAL A 294 -23.24 4.35 22.14
N ALA A 295 -23.88 5.52 22.06
CA ALA A 295 -23.25 6.74 21.56
C ALA A 295 -22.09 7.19 22.45
N ASP A 296 -22.25 7.14 23.78
CA ASP A 296 -21.22 7.51 24.76
C ASP A 296 -20.03 6.54 24.75
N MET A 297 -20.27 5.23 24.61
CA MET A 297 -19.19 4.26 24.42
C MET A 297 -18.44 4.51 23.11
N ALA A 298 -19.16 4.77 22.01
CA ALA A 298 -18.55 5.03 20.72
C ALA A 298 -17.74 6.33 20.70
N SER A 299 -18.23 7.41 21.32
CA SER A 299 -17.53 8.70 21.44
C SER A 299 -16.28 8.60 22.31
N THR A 300 -16.36 7.87 23.43
CA THR A 300 -15.22 7.64 24.32
C THR A 300 -14.09 6.91 23.59
N ILE A 301 -14.42 5.83 22.87
CA ILE A 301 -13.42 5.06 22.10
C ILE A 301 -12.82 5.93 20.98
N LEU A 302 -13.64 6.70 20.25
CA LEU A 302 -13.13 7.56 19.18
C LEU A 302 -12.18 8.64 19.72
N THR A 303 -12.48 9.20 20.90
CA THR A 303 -11.64 10.20 21.57
C THR A 303 -10.25 9.66 21.90
N TYR A 304 -10.14 8.38 22.29
CA TYR A 304 -8.83 7.73 22.49
C TYR A 304 -8.03 7.64 21.18
N PHE A 305 -8.69 7.39 20.05
CA PHE A 305 -8.06 7.37 18.73
C PHE A 305 -7.72 8.76 18.19
N THR A 306 -8.30 9.83 18.74
CA THR A 306 -7.93 11.21 18.43
C THR A 306 -6.59 11.59 19.05
N ASN A 307 -6.17 10.94 20.14
CA ASN A 307 -4.88 11.23 20.77
C ASN A 307 -3.71 10.79 19.84
N PRO A 308 -2.86 11.72 19.35
CA PRO A 308 -1.81 11.41 18.39
C PRO A 308 -0.82 10.35 18.89
N TRP A 309 -0.54 10.31 20.19
CA TRP A 309 0.41 9.37 20.79
C TRP A 309 -0.15 7.95 20.89
N ILE A 310 -1.43 7.82 21.26
CA ILE A 310 -2.11 6.52 21.30
C ILE A 310 -2.28 5.99 19.87
N TYR A 311 -2.72 6.84 18.95
CA TYR A 311 -2.83 6.50 17.53
C TYR A 311 -1.48 6.04 16.96
N ALA A 312 -0.41 6.79 17.22
CA ALA A 312 0.96 6.44 16.84
C ALA A 312 1.43 5.10 17.44
N GLY A 313 1.17 4.86 18.72
CA GLY A 313 1.55 3.60 19.39
C GLY A 313 0.81 2.39 18.83
N VAL A 314 -0.50 2.49 18.65
CA VAL A 314 -1.32 1.43 18.03
C VAL A 314 -0.89 1.19 16.58
N TYR A 315 -0.64 2.27 15.84
CA TYR A 315 -0.16 2.19 14.47
C TYR A 315 1.23 1.53 14.36
N PHE A 316 2.16 1.86 15.27
CA PHE A 316 3.47 1.19 15.36
C PHE A 316 3.32 -0.32 15.50
N VAL A 317 2.52 -0.75 16.49
CA VAL A 317 2.33 -2.17 16.81
C VAL A 317 1.68 -2.90 15.64
N LEU A 318 0.69 -2.30 14.99
CA LEU A 318 0.04 -2.88 13.83
C LEU A 318 0.99 -2.98 12.65
N VAL A 319 1.78 -1.95 12.33
CA VAL A 319 2.78 -2.02 11.25
C VAL A 319 3.82 -3.10 11.55
N PHE A 320 4.33 -3.14 12.79
CA PHE A 320 5.30 -4.16 13.21
C PHE A 320 4.73 -5.57 13.05
N PHE A 321 3.51 -5.81 13.56
CA PHE A 321 2.81 -7.08 13.44
C PHE A 321 2.55 -7.45 11.98
N PHE A 322 2.06 -6.52 11.16
CA PHE A 322 1.74 -6.77 9.76
C PHE A 322 2.97 -7.02 8.90
N THR A 323 4.11 -6.41 9.21
CA THR A 323 5.36 -6.73 8.50
C THR A 323 5.80 -8.16 8.78
N TYR A 324 5.69 -8.62 10.03
CA TYR A 324 5.94 -10.03 10.36
C TYR A 324 4.95 -10.97 9.70
N PHE A 325 3.66 -10.65 9.83
CA PHE A 325 2.57 -11.42 9.25
C PHE A 325 2.73 -11.58 7.73
N TYR A 326 2.89 -10.48 7.02
CA TYR A 326 3.00 -10.49 5.56
C TYR A 326 4.24 -11.26 5.10
N THR A 327 5.39 -11.06 5.77
CA THR A 327 6.62 -11.77 5.41
C THR A 327 6.48 -13.27 5.66
N ALA A 328 5.87 -13.69 6.77
CA ALA A 328 5.66 -15.11 7.07
C ALA A 328 4.73 -15.81 6.06
N VAL A 329 3.72 -15.10 5.54
CA VAL A 329 2.79 -15.67 4.53
C VAL A 329 3.43 -15.74 3.16
N THR A 330 4.20 -14.72 2.77
CA THR A 330 4.77 -14.64 1.42
C THR A 330 6.05 -15.44 1.25
N PHE A 331 6.84 -15.56 2.32
CA PHE A 331 8.12 -16.28 2.32
C PHE A 331 8.04 -17.49 3.25
N ASP A 332 7.45 -18.58 2.75
CA ASP A 332 7.44 -19.87 3.44
C ASP A 332 8.82 -20.56 3.26
N PRO A 333 9.64 -20.69 4.32
CA PRO A 333 10.98 -21.30 4.23
C PRO A 333 10.94 -22.76 3.75
N GLN A 334 9.85 -23.47 4.02
CA GLN A 334 9.68 -24.86 3.60
C GLN A 334 9.51 -24.96 2.08
N SER A 335 8.73 -24.04 1.50
CA SER A 335 8.54 -23.96 0.06
C SER A 335 9.84 -23.59 -0.66
N ILE A 336 10.60 -22.63 -0.12
CA ILE A 336 11.88 -22.18 -0.69
C ILE A 336 12.91 -23.31 -0.63
N SER A 337 13.01 -24.01 0.51
CA SER A 337 13.90 -25.17 0.65
C SER A 337 13.57 -26.28 -0.35
N THR A 338 12.28 -26.59 -0.51
CA THR A 338 11.81 -27.61 -1.47
C THR A 338 12.12 -27.19 -2.92
N ASN A 339 11.94 -25.91 -3.24
CA ASN A 339 12.26 -25.38 -4.57
C ASN A 339 13.77 -25.40 -4.84
N LEU A 340 14.62 -25.03 -3.87
CA LEU A 340 16.07 -25.16 -3.99
C LEU A 340 16.48 -26.62 -4.26
N GLN A 341 15.89 -27.56 -3.53
CA GLN A 341 16.14 -28.99 -3.71
C GLN A 341 15.70 -29.48 -5.12
N LYS A 342 14.51 -29.08 -5.57
CA LYS A 342 14.01 -29.40 -6.92
C LYS A 342 14.89 -28.81 -8.03
N SER A 343 15.45 -27.62 -7.82
CA SER A 343 16.40 -26.98 -8.74
C SER A 343 17.83 -27.52 -8.65
N GLY A 344 18.09 -28.52 -7.81
CA GLY A 344 19.44 -29.08 -7.61
C GLY A 344 20.40 -28.11 -6.89
N ALA A 345 19.88 -27.09 -6.23
CA ALA A 345 20.63 -26.08 -5.50
C ALA A 345 20.61 -26.39 -4.00
N PHE A 346 21.72 -26.11 -3.30
CA PHE A 346 21.82 -26.30 -1.85
C PHE A 346 22.66 -25.19 -1.21
N ILE A 347 22.44 -24.97 0.08
CA ILE A 347 23.22 -24.01 0.87
C ILE A 347 24.47 -24.74 1.39
N PRO A 348 25.69 -24.26 1.09
CA PRO A 348 26.91 -24.87 1.61
C PRO A 348 26.89 -24.96 3.14
N GLY A 349 27.17 -26.16 3.68
CA GLY A 349 27.21 -26.40 5.12
C GLY A 349 25.86 -26.74 5.77
N VAL A 350 24.75 -26.73 5.03
CA VAL A 350 23.42 -27.10 5.55
C VAL A 350 22.86 -28.28 4.75
N ARG A 351 22.30 -29.28 5.44
CA ARG A 351 21.69 -30.44 4.78
C ARG A 351 20.42 -30.00 4.02
N PRO A 352 20.24 -30.41 2.74
CA PRO A 352 19.01 -30.12 2.00
C PRO A 352 17.76 -30.68 2.69
N GLY A 353 16.63 -29.96 2.59
CA GLY A 353 15.36 -30.33 3.22
C GLY A 353 15.06 -29.52 4.49
N ALA A 354 14.67 -30.20 5.57
CA ALA A 354 14.20 -29.54 6.80
C ALA A 354 15.24 -28.60 7.44
N ALA A 355 16.52 -29.00 7.47
CA ALA A 355 17.59 -28.17 8.04
C ALA A 355 17.81 -26.87 7.24
N THR A 356 17.63 -26.92 5.91
CA THR A 356 17.67 -25.72 5.05
C THR A 356 16.49 -24.80 5.32
N ALA A 357 15.29 -25.36 5.53
CA ALA A 357 14.10 -24.58 5.87
C ALA A 357 14.26 -23.88 7.24
N GLU A 358 14.79 -24.57 8.25
CA GLU A 358 15.06 -24.00 9.58
C GLU A 358 16.13 -22.89 9.52
N TYR A 359 17.21 -23.12 8.76
CA TYR A 359 18.26 -22.12 8.53
C TYR A 359 17.70 -20.84 7.88
N LEU A 360 16.90 -20.99 6.81
CA LEU A 360 16.26 -19.87 6.15
C LEU A 360 15.24 -19.17 7.05
N GLY A 361 14.44 -19.93 7.80
CA GLY A 361 13.45 -19.40 8.75
C GLY A 361 14.09 -18.54 9.85
N ASN A 362 15.21 -18.99 10.42
CA ASN A 362 15.98 -18.21 11.40
C ASN A 362 16.55 -16.92 10.80
N ILE A 363 17.02 -16.96 9.56
CA ILE A 363 17.52 -15.78 8.86
C ILE A 363 16.40 -14.78 8.59
N ILE A 364 15.29 -15.23 7.99
CA ILE A 364 14.14 -14.40 7.64
C ILE A 364 13.60 -13.74 8.90
N THR A 365 13.36 -14.49 9.99
CA THR A 365 12.82 -13.96 11.25
C THR A 365 13.68 -12.83 11.84
N ARG A 366 15.02 -12.97 11.81
CA ARG A 366 15.95 -11.94 12.30
C ARG A 366 16.02 -10.72 11.40
N ILE A 367 15.99 -10.91 10.09
CA ILE A 367 15.96 -9.81 9.12
C ILE A 367 14.65 -9.02 9.27
N THR A 368 13.52 -9.73 9.32
CA THR A 368 12.19 -9.15 9.47
C THR A 368 12.06 -8.35 10.76
N LEU A 369 12.77 -8.72 11.84
CA LEU A 369 12.82 -7.93 13.06
C LEU A 369 13.31 -6.50 12.80
N VAL A 370 14.44 -6.40 12.09
CA VAL A 370 15.05 -5.12 11.74
C VAL A 370 14.14 -4.35 10.78
N GLY A 371 13.59 -5.04 9.76
CA GLY A 371 12.67 -4.45 8.78
C GLY A 371 11.36 -3.94 9.41
N ALA A 372 10.76 -4.70 10.32
CA ALA A 372 9.51 -4.36 10.99
C ALA A 372 9.68 -3.19 11.96
N LEU A 373 10.76 -3.19 12.76
CA LEU A 373 11.09 -2.10 13.66
C LEU A 373 11.34 -0.80 12.86
N PHE A 374 12.10 -0.91 11.77
CA PHE A 374 12.37 0.20 10.87
C PHE A 374 11.10 0.79 10.24
N LEU A 375 10.28 -0.06 9.60
CA LEU A 375 9.01 0.35 8.98
C LEU A 375 8.07 0.98 10.01
N GLY A 376 7.96 0.38 11.20
CA GLY A 376 7.13 0.91 12.27
C GLY A 376 7.60 2.30 12.73
N LEU A 377 8.90 2.47 13.01
CA LEU A 377 9.45 3.77 13.44
C LEU A 377 9.23 4.86 12.40
N ILE A 378 9.44 4.53 11.13
CA ILE A 378 9.32 5.48 10.05
C ILE A 378 7.86 5.83 9.76
N ALA A 379 6.94 4.88 9.85
CA ALA A 379 5.50 5.15 9.70
C ALA A 379 4.98 6.08 10.81
N VAL A 380 5.59 6.02 11.99
CA VAL A 380 5.17 6.81 13.18
C VAL A 380 5.86 8.16 13.26
N LEU A 381 7.05 8.31 12.68
CA LEU A 381 7.82 9.55 12.71
C LEU A 381 7.01 10.78 12.26
N PRO A 382 6.21 10.74 11.17
CA PRO A 382 5.36 11.87 10.78
C PRO A 382 4.30 12.23 11.81
N LEU A 383 3.71 11.23 12.47
CA LEU A 383 2.70 11.41 13.53
C LEU A 383 3.32 12.00 14.80
N ALA A 384 4.52 11.53 15.17
CA ALA A 384 5.27 12.07 16.30
C ALA A 384 5.68 13.52 16.05
N MET A 385 6.13 13.85 14.82
CA MET A 385 6.43 15.22 14.43
C MET A 385 5.22 16.14 14.50
N GLN A 386 4.05 15.67 14.06
CA GLN A 386 2.80 16.41 14.22
C GLN A 386 2.47 16.66 15.69
N GLY A 387 2.64 15.68 16.57
CA GLY A 387 2.40 15.84 18.01
C GLY A 387 3.31 16.90 18.67
N ILE A 388 4.49 17.15 18.11
CA ILE A 388 5.44 18.16 18.60
C ILE A 388 5.19 19.54 17.96
N THR A 389 4.89 19.57 16.66
CA THR A 389 4.76 20.81 15.86
C THR A 389 3.33 21.33 15.76
N ASN A 390 2.33 20.57 16.22
CA ASN A 390 0.89 20.81 16.05
C ASN A 390 0.44 21.07 14.60
N ASN A 391 1.25 20.70 13.61
CA ASN A 391 0.91 20.91 12.20
C ASN A 391 0.53 19.58 11.54
N GLY A 392 -0.77 19.41 11.29
CA GLY A 392 -1.35 18.21 10.68
C GLY A 392 -0.84 17.91 9.27
N ALA A 393 -0.31 18.91 8.56
CA ALA A 393 0.26 18.73 7.22
C ALA A 393 1.47 17.77 7.21
N PHE A 394 2.25 17.72 8.31
CA PHE A 394 3.43 16.86 8.39
C PHE A 394 3.12 15.37 8.46
N ALA A 395 2.07 14.99 9.20
CA ALA A 395 1.69 13.58 9.32
C ALA A 395 1.16 13.00 8.01
N ILE A 396 0.33 13.78 7.32
CA ILE A 396 -0.26 13.40 6.03
C ILE A 396 0.85 13.29 4.97
N GLY A 397 1.74 14.28 4.90
CA GLY A 397 2.85 14.28 3.93
C GLY A 397 3.87 13.17 4.14
N GLY A 398 4.20 12.84 5.40
CA GLY A 398 5.21 11.82 5.70
C GLY A 398 4.78 10.40 5.31
N THR A 399 3.57 9.96 5.69
CA THR A 399 3.06 8.63 5.30
C THR A 399 2.92 8.50 3.79
N ALA A 400 2.47 9.56 3.13
CA ALA A 400 2.33 9.59 1.68
C ALA A 400 3.68 9.52 0.95
N LEU A 401 4.70 10.19 1.48
CA LEU A 401 6.07 10.11 0.94
C LEU A 401 6.61 8.69 1.01
N LEU A 402 6.39 7.96 2.11
CA LEU A 402 6.85 6.57 2.26
C LEU A 402 6.24 5.64 1.24
N ILE A 403 4.92 5.77 1.05
CA ILE A 403 4.18 5.00 0.06
C ILE A 403 4.70 5.34 -1.33
N ALA A 404 4.87 6.64 -1.63
CA ALA A 404 5.32 7.09 -2.94
C ALA A 404 6.71 6.58 -3.31
N VAL A 405 7.70 6.75 -2.42
CA VAL A 405 9.09 6.31 -2.65
C VAL A 405 9.13 4.80 -2.92
N SER A 406 8.41 4.03 -2.11
CA SER A 406 8.44 2.58 -2.21
C SER A 406 7.73 2.05 -3.46
N VAL A 407 6.65 2.69 -3.90
CA VAL A 407 5.99 2.34 -5.19
C VAL A 407 6.91 2.67 -6.36
N VAL A 408 7.61 3.80 -6.32
CA VAL A 408 8.62 4.17 -7.34
C VAL A 408 9.74 3.13 -7.39
N LEU A 409 10.27 2.69 -6.24
CA LEU A 409 11.30 1.64 -6.18
C LEU A 409 10.80 0.31 -6.77
N ASP A 410 9.55 -0.09 -6.52
CA ASP A 410 8.99 -1.32 -7.11
C ASP A 410 8.88 -1.22 -8.64
N ILE A 411 8.45 -0.06 -9.15
CA ILE A 411 8.37 0.18 -10.61
C ILE A 411 9.76 0.13 -11.23
N VAL A 412 10.73 0.85 -10.67
CA VAL A 412 12.11 0.86 -11.17
C VAL A 412 12.68 -0.55 -11.23
N ARG A 413 12.45 -1.36 -10.20
CA ARG A 413 12.88 -2.77 -10.17
C ARG A 413 12.24 -3.63 -11.24
N LYS A 414 10.93 -3.47 -11.46
CA LYS A 414 10.20 -4.22 -12.49
C LYS A 414 10.62 -3.84 -13.90
N VAL A 415 10.90 -2.55 -14.12
CA VAL A 415 11.46 -2.05 -15.38
C VAL A 415 12.86 -2.62 -15.59
N ASP A 416 13.73 -2.55 -14.59
CA ASP A 416 15.10 -3.09 -14.64
C ASP A 416 15.11 -4.59 -14.94
N ALA A 417 14.22 -5.36 -14.29
CA ALA A 417 14.07 -6.79 -14.55
C ALA A 417 13.68 -7.08 -16.02
N GLN A 418 12.74 -6.31 -16.58
CA GLN A 418 12.34 -6.48 -18.00
C GLN A 418 13.46 -6.12 -18.97
N ILE A 419 14.24 -5.07 -18.69
CA ILE A 419 15.40 -4.69 -19.50
C ILE A 419 16.47 -5.79 -19.45
N SER A 420 16.76 -6.33 -18.26
CA SER A 420 17.77 -7.38 -18.12
C SER A 420 17.44 -8.66 -18.89
N ILE A 421 16.16 -9.06 -18.95
CA ILE A 421 15.73 -10.26 -19.72
C ILE A 421 16.00 -10.09 -21.22
N ARG A 422 16.07 -8.85 -21.71
CA ARG A 422 16.33 -8.55 -23.13
C ARG A 422 17.81 -8.41 -23.46
N GLU A 423 18.63 -8.04 -22.48
CA GLU A 423 20.10 -7.97 -22.65
C GLU A 423 20.74 -9.37 -22.63
N TYR A 424 20.05 -10.36 -22.05
CA TYR A 424 20.32 -11.80 -22.20
C TYR A 424 19.69 -12.35 -23.48
#